data_AF-A0A8T7E8C7-F1
#
_entry.id   AF-A0A8T7E8C7-F1
#
_cell.length_a   1.000
_cell.length_b   1.000
_cell.length_c   1.000
_cell.angle_alpha   90.00
_cell.angle_beta   90.00
_cell.angle_gamma   90.00
#
_symmetry.space_group_name_H-M   'P 1'
#
loop_
_entity.id
_entity.type
_entity.pdbx_description
1 polymer ?
#
loop_
_entity_poly.entity_id
_entity_poly.type
_entity_poly.pdbx_seq_one_letter_code
_entity_poly.pdbx_strand_id
1 'polypeptide(L)' 'MTISVTGAEESAPVTTLTGRLVDQAALLGVLNSVYSLGMPLLSVDCLDAEQKT' A
#
# COMPACT_ATOMS: atom_id res chain seq x y z
N MET A 1 -5.63 3.99 7.95
CA MET A 1 -5.29 3.57 6.57
C MET A 1 -5.21 4.84 5.77
N THR A 2 -4.10 5.06 5.09
CA THR A 2 -3.75 6.32 4.41
C THR A 2 -3.36 6.00 2.99
N ILE A 3 -3.82 6.81 2.05
CA ILE A 3 -3.47 6.72 0.63
C ILE A 3 -2.74 8.00 0.27
N SER A 4 -1.55 7.86 -0.30
CA SER A 4 -0.75 8.97 -0.80
C SER A 4 -0.36 8.70 -2.24
N VAL A 5 -0.28 9.75 -3.05
CA VAL A 5 0.21 9.67 -4.44
C VAL A 5 1.49 10.49 -4.53
N THR A 6 2.55 9.91 -5.08
CA THR A 6 3.82 10.57 -5.34
C THR A 6 4.14 10.49 -6.82
N GLY A 7 4.61 11.58 -7.42
CA GLY A 7 4.99 11.63 -8.83
C GLY A 7 5.57 12.99 -9.18
N ALA A 8 6.65 13.00 -9.96
CA ALA A 8 7.16 14.20 -10.61
C ALA A 8 6.48 14.36 -11.98
N GLU A 9 6.51 15.56 -12.56
CA GLU A 9 5.85 15.86 -13.85
C GLU A 9 6.33 14.95 -15.01
N GLU A 10 7.51 14.34 -14.89
CA GLU A 10 8.12 13.45 -15.88
C GLU A 10 7.98 11.94 -15.57
N SER A 11 7.41 11.55 -14.42
CA SER A 11 7.27 10.14 -14.01
C SER A 11 5.82 9.73 -13.83
N ALA A 12 5.50 8.47 -14.12
CA ALA A 12 4.20 7.91 -13.79
C ALA A 12 3.92 8.04 -12.28
N PRO A 13 2.69 8.43 -11.88
CA PRO A 13 2.34 8.57 -10.48
C PRO A 13 2.34 7.21 -9.77
N VAL A 14 2.96 7.17 -8.60
CA VAL A 14 3.00 6.02 -7.70
C VAL A 14 2.00 6.23 -6.59
N THR A 15 1.18 5.22 -6.31
CA THR A 15 0.23 5.24 -5.19
C THR A 15 0.75 4.37 -4.06
N THR A 16 0.84 4.92 -2.86
CA THR A 16 1.23 4.22 -1.65
C THR A 16 0.00 4.08 -0.73
N LEU A 17 -0.32 2.83 -0.37
CA LEU A 17 -1.35 2.49 0.61
C LEU A 17 -0.66 2.03 1.89
N THR A 18 -0.84 2.79 2.99
CA THR A 18 -0.23 2.46 4.28
C THR A 18 -1.32 2.26 5.34
N GLY A 19 -1.21 1.20 6.14
CA GLY A 19 -2.14 0.98 7.23
C GLY A 19 -1.81 -0.24 8.07
N ARG A 20 -2.35 -0.26 9.29
CA ARG A 20 -2.32 -1.45 10.14
C ARG A 20 -3.36 -2.45 9.65
N LEU A 21 -2.94 -3.69 9.47
CA LEU A 21 -3.80 -4.82 9.17
C LEU A 21 -3.89 -5.73 10.39
N VAL A 22 -5.07 -6.30 10.61
CA VAL A 22 -5.34 -7.15 11.77
C VAL A 22 -4.68 -8.53 11.63
N ASP A 23 -4.61 -9.06 10.41
CA ASP A 23 -4.07 -10.38 10.10
C ASP A 23 -3.73 -10.51 8.60
N GLN A 24 -3.31 -11.72 8.20
CA GLN A 24 -2.91 -12.06 6.83
C GLN A 24 -4.09 -12.17 5.85
N ALA A 25 -5.31 -12.48 6.31
CA ALA A 25 -6.48 -12.49 5.46
C ALA A 25 -6.89 -11.07 5.08
N ALA A 26 -6.76 -10.11 6.01
CA ALA A 26 -6.93 -8.69 5.71
C ALA A 26 -5.91 -8.21 4.66
N LEU A 27 -4.64 -8.65 4.76
CA LEU A 27 -3.62 -8.37 3.73
C LEU A 27 -4.01 -8.94 2.37
N LEU A 28 -4.41 -10.20 2.30
CA LEU A 28 -4.84 -10.83 1.04
C LEU A 28 -6.03 -10.08 0.41
N GLY A 29 -6.99 -9.64 1.22
CA GLY A 29 -8.12 -8.84 0.76
C GLY A 29 -7.68 -7.52 0.12
N VAL A 30 -6.71 -6.83 0.73
CA VAL A 30 -6.13 -5.59 0.16
C VAL A 30 -5.41 -5.87 -1.16
N LEU A 31 -4.56 -6.91 -1.22
CA LEU A 31 -3.82 -7.25 -2.44
C LEU A 31 -4.76 -7.62 -3.60
N ASN A 32 -5.81 -8.40 -3.32
CA ASN A 32 -6.83 -8.73 -4.32
C ASN A 32 -7.59 -7.49 -4.80
N SER A 33 -7.86 -6.53 -3.91
CA SER A 33 -8.53 -5.28 -4.26
C SER A 33 -7.66 -4.42 -5.17
N VAL A 34 -6.38 -4.26 -4.85
CA VAL A 34 -5.40 -3.55 -5.69
C VAL A 34 -5.30 -4.19 -7.08
N TYR A 35 -5.20 -5.52 -7.13
CA TYR A 35 -5.19 -6.26 -8.40
C TYR A 35 -6.46 -6.06 -9.21
N SER A 36 -7.63 -6.12 -8.57
CA SER A 36 -8.94 -5.94 -9.23
C SER A 36 -9.12 -4.53 -9.80
N LEU A 37 -8.46 -3.53 -9.22
CA LEU A 37 -8.42 -2.15 -9.73
C LEU A 37 -7.49 -1.99 -10.94
N GLY A 38 -6.77 -3.05 -11.35
CA GLY A 38 -5.81 -3.00 -12.46
C GLY A 38 -4.54 -2.21 -12.11
N MET A 39 -4.28 -1.94 -10.83
CA MET A 39 -3.08 -1.24 -10.40
C MET A 39 -1.92 -2.22 -10.25
N PRO A 40 -0.78 -2.00 -10.92
CA PRO A 40 0.38 -2.86 -10.78
C PRO A 40 0.96 -2.73 -9.37
N LEU A 41 1.16 -3.88 -8.71
CA LEU A 41 1.82 -3.91 -7.41
C LEU A 41 3.33 -3.76 -7.60
N LEU A 42 3.89 -2.66 -7.10
CA LEU A 42 5.33 -2.36 -7.25
C LEU A 42 6.17 -2.95 -6.11
N SER A 43 5.74 -2.76 -4.87
CA SER A 43 6.37 -3.32 -3.66
C SER A 43 5.34 -3.54 -2.56
N VAL A 44 5.70 -4.38 -1.59
CA VAL A 44 4.96 -4.53 -0.33
C VAL A 44 5.98 -4.52 0.79
N ASP A 45 5.85 -3.54 1.68
CA ASP A 45 6.76 -3.33 2.79
C ASP A 45 6.02 -3.59 4.11
N CYS A 46 6.55 -4.51 4.93
CA CYS A 46 6.07 -4.71 6.30
C CYS A 46 6.68 -3.62 7.19
N LEU A 47 5.90 -2.59 7.48
CA LEU A 47 6.30 -1.53 8.40
C LEU A 47 6.11 -2.01 9.84
N ASP A 48 7.16 -1.93 10.66
CA ASP A 48 7.03 -2.13 12.10
C ASP A 48 5.94 -1.19 12.65
N ALA A 49 5.15 -1.69 13.60
CA ALA A 49 4.27 -0.83 14.37
C ALA A 49 5.15 0.23 15.03
N GLU A 50 4.94 1.51 14.69
CA GLU A 50 5.68 2.65 15.25
C GLU A 50 6.12 2.34 16.69
N GLN A 51 7.42 2.10 16.87
CA GLN A 51 8.02 1.93 18.19
C GLN A 51 7.83 3.26 18.90
N LYS A 52 6.74 3.37 19.67
CA LYS A 52 6.49 4.49 20.55
C LYS A 52 7.58 4.46 21.62
N THR A 53 8.64 5.22 21.38
CA THR A 53 9.68 5.55 22.38
C THR A 53 9.08 6.46 23.44
#